data_AF-A0A349N6F4-F1
#
_entry.id   AF-A0A349N6F4-F1
#
_cell.length_a   1.000
_cell.length_b   1.000
_cell.length_c   1.000
_cell.angle_alpha   90.00
_cell.angle_beta   90.00
_cell.angle_gamma   90.00
#
_symmetry.space_group_name_H-M   'P 1'
#
loop_
_entity.id
_entity.type
_entity.pdbx_description
1 polymer ?
#
loop_
_entity_poly.entity_id
_entity_poly.type
_entity_poly.pdbx_seq_one_letter_code
_entity_poly.pdbx_strand_id
1 'polypeptide(L)'
;FECASEDRHSRRFVERCDEKVTFMALKPTIYKMKLALTDLDREVYENLSLTVACHPSETLERMMVRVLAYCLNACEGLELCKGLSDTEEADLWAHSLDGSLALWIDVGEPTIERIKKVSRLAPDVRLYSFNSKSPTWWELSSPEIAKLPISVFRFDWVGVQALAKTVERTMEFSITVSESSLFVSTPAGDCELHLEQLQDGSALRR
;
A
#
# COMPACT_ATOMS: atom_id res chain seq x y z
N PHE A 1 32.32 -5.00 -77.16
CA PHE A 1 32.43 -6.34 -76.55
C PHE A 1 32.76 -6.16 -75.09
N GLU A 2 31.87 -6.69 -74.26
CA GLU A 2 31.83 -6.75 -72.79
C GLU A 2 32.80 -5.89 -71.98
N CYS A 3 32.22 -4.93 -71.26
CA CYS A 3 32.81 -4.42 -70.02
C CYS A 3 31.82 -4.74 -68.91
N ALA A 4 32.20 -5.67 -68.05
CA ALA A 4 31.42 -6.15 -66.93
C ALA A 4 31.55 -5.22 -65.72
N SER A 5 30.40 -4.97 -65.10
CA SER A 5 30.14 -4.83 -63.66
C SER A 5 31.12 -4.02 -62.80
N GLU A 6 30.65 -2.86 -62.32
CA GLU A 6 30.87 -2.43 -60.93
C GLU A 6 29.85 -1.33 -60.52
N ASP A 7 29.06 -1.68 -59.51
CA ASP A 7 28.60 -0.87 -58.38
C ASP A 7 28.07 0.56 -58.60
N ARG A 8 26.76 0.76 -58.31
CA ARG A 8 26.32 1.61 -57.17
C ARG A 8 24.80 1.79 -57.07
N HIS A 9 24.36 1.81 -55.80
CA HIS A 9 23.21 2.54 -55.25
C HIS A 9 21.79 2.04 -55.58
N SER A 10 21.21 1.32 -54.62
CA SER A 10 19.91 1.71 -54.05
C SER A 10 19.63 0.89 -52.78
N ARG A 11 20.21 1.30 -51.65
CA ARG A 11 19.72 0.87 -50.34
C ARG A 11 18.41 1.62 -50.07
N ARG A 12 17.27 0.98 -50.36
CA ARG A 12 15.99 1.40 -49.78
C ARG A 12 16.03 1.00 -48.31
N PHE A 13 16.29 1.98 -47.45
CA PHE A 13 15.98 1.92 -46.03
C PHE A 13 14.48 1.67 -45.90
N VAL A 14 14.09 0.45 -45.52
CA VAL A 14 12.74 0.20 -45.02
C VAL A 14 12.79 0.65 -43.57
N GLU A 15 12.30 1.86 -43.30
CA GLU A 15 12.01 2.33 -41.95
C GLU A 15 11.04 1.33 -41.32
N ARG A 16 11.57 0.54 -40.40
CA ARG A 16 10.77 -0.31 -39.54
C ARG A 16 10.11 0.64 -38.56
N CYS A 17 8.83 0.93 -38.77
CA CYS A 17 8.02 1.62 -37.79
C CYS A 17 8.12 0.84 -36.47
N ASP A 18 8.81 1.44 -35.49
CA ASP A 18 8.65 1.08 -34.10
C ASP A 18 7.19 1.37 -33.76
N GLU A 19 6.35 0.33 -33.81
CA GLU A 19 5.12 0.30 -33.04
C GLU A 19 5.53 0.41 -31.57
N LYS A 20 5.61 1.66 -31.10
CA LYS A 20 5.53 1.97 -29.68
C LYS A 20 4.23 1.38 -29.20
N VAL A 21 4.31 0.19 -28.59
CA VAL A 21 3.26 -0.35 -27.75
C VAL A 21 3.09 0.66 -26.62
N THR A 22 2.14 1.56 -26.77
CA THR A 22 1.63 2.36 -25.67
C THR A 22 0.95 1.38 -24.74
N PHE A 23 1.67 0.90 -23.72
CA PHE A 23 1.01 0.35 -22.55
C PHE A 23 0.03 1.43 -22.10
N MET A 24 -1.27 1.21 -22.32
CA MET A 24 -2.29 2.10 -21.81
C MET A 24 -2.18 2.05 -20.29
N ALA A 25 -1.52 3.04 -19.69
CA ALA A 25 -1.60 3.31 -18.28
C ALA A 25 -3.05 3.67 -17.99
N LEU A 26 -3.85 2.65 -17.66
CA LEU A 26 -5.24 2.81 -17.27
C LEU A 26 -5.28 3.80 -16.10
N LYS A 27 -6.12 4.84 -16.23
CA LYS A 27 -6.20 5.90 -15.22
C LYS A 27 -6.63 5.30 -13.88
N PRO A 28 -6.01 5.70 -12.75
CA PRO A 28 -6.44 5.24 -11.45
C PRO A 28 -7.88 5.69 -11.16
N THR A 29 -8.60 4.85 -10.43
CA THR A 29 -9.99 5.09 -10.04
C THR A 29 -9.99 5.85 -8.70
N ILE A 30 -10.60 7.04 -8.66
CA ILE A 30 -10.46 7.98 -7.52
C ILE A 30 -11.59 7.81 -6.49
N TYR A 31 -11.34 7.25 -5.33
CA TYR A 31 -12.32 7.12 -4.24
C TYR A 31 -12.27 8.33 -3.32
N LYS A 32 -13.44 8.84 -2.91
CA LYS A 32 -13.55 9.92 -1.93
C LYS A 32 -14.20 9.39 -0.67
N MET A 33 -13.52 9.54 0.45
CA MET A 33 -13.94 8.94 1.71
C MET A 33 -13.93 10.01 2.78
N LYS A 34 -15.06 10.22 3.44
CA LYS A 34 -15.09 10.95 4.71
C LYS A 34 -15.30 9.93 5.81
N LEU A 35 -14.50 9.97 6.85
CA LEU A 35 -14.62 9.01 7.93
C LEU A 35 -14.44 9.65 9.30
N ALA A 36 -15.31 9.25 10.22
CA ALA A 36 -15.18 9.56 11.63
C ALA A 36 -14.39 8.43 12.31
N LEU A 37 -13.18 8.74 12.76
CA LEU A 37 -12.31 7.83 13.49
C LEU A 37 -12.49 8.03 14.99
N THR A 38 -12.78 6.96 15.71
CA THR A 38 -12.77 6.88 17.17
C THR A 38 -11.84 5.74 17.57
N ASP A 39 -10.60 6.08 17.87
CA ASP A 39 -9.57 5.12 18.30
C ASP A 39 -9.45 5.19 19.82
N LEU A 40 -10.13 4.27 20.52
CA LEU A 40 -10.16 4.22 21.98
C LEU A 40 -8.82 3.74 22.55
N ASP A 41 -8.08 2.93 21.80
CA ASP A 41 -6.78 2.38 22.21
C ASP A 41 -5.72 3.49 22.30
N ARG A 42 -5.81 4.51 21.42
CA ARG A 42 -4.89 5.68 21.38
C ARG A 42 -5.51 7.00 21.85
N GLU A 43 -6.78 6.99 22.26
CA GLU A 43 -7.58 8.18 22.59
C GLU A 43 -7.62 9.22 21.44
N VAL A 44 -7.67 8.76 20.19
CA VAL A 44 -7.69 9.63 18.99
C VAL A 44 -9.11 9.73 18.43
N TYR A 45 -9.57 10.96 18.21
CA TYR A 45 -10.90 11.26 17.68
C TYR A 45 -10.78 12.25 16.52
N GLU A 46 -10.92 11.77 15.29
CA GLU A 46 -10.61 12.53 14.08
C GLU A 46 -11.71 12.45 13.04
N ASN A 47 -11.91 13.52 12.29
CA ASN A 47 -12.73 13.52 11.10
C ASN A 47 -11.83 13.65 9.87
N LEU A 48 -11.61 12.54 9.17
CA LEU A 48 -10.69 12.47 8.05
C LEU A 48 -11.43 12.59 6.72
N SER A 49 -10.84 13.32 5.77
CA SER A 49 -11.32 13.41 4.39
C SER A 49 -10.22 12.95 3.44
N LEU A 50 -10.34 11.72 2.95
CA LEU A 50 -9.34 11.05 2.11
C LEU A 50 -9.78 11.03 0.64
N THR A 51 -8.83 11.30 -0.25
CA THR A 51 -8.98 11.04 -1.68
C THR A 51 -7.97 9.98 -2.08
N VAL A 52 -8.45 8.77 -2.37
CA VAL A 52 -7.61 7.60 -2.63
C VAL A 52 -7.58 7.30 -4.12
N ALA A 53 -6.41 7.35 -4.73
CA ALA A 53 -6.21 6.84 -6.07
C ALA A 53 -5.99 5.31 -6.01
N CYS A 54 -6.92 4.55 -6.59
CA CYS A 54 -6.84 3.10 -6.70
C CYS A 54 -6.27 2.72 -8.07
N HIS A 55 -5.09 2.08 -8.07
CA HIS A 55 -4.45 1.64 -9.30
C HIS A 55 -5.28 0.50 -9.95
N PRO A 56 -5.32 0.36 -11.29
CA PRO A 56 -6.07 -0.72 -11.96
C PRO A 56 -5.71 -2.15 -11.51
N SER A 57 -4.47 -2.36 -11.08
CA SER A 57 -4.00 -3.64 -10.51
C SER A 57 -4.19 -3.74 -9.00
N GLU A 58 -4.69 -2.69 -8.34
CA GLU A 58 -4.98 -2.68 -6.92
C GLU A 58 -6.40 -3.19 -6.67
N THR A 59 -6.55 -4.10 -5.71
CA THR A 59 -7.87 -4.60 -5.31
C THR A 59 -8.49 -3.68 -4.25
N LEU A 60 -9.82 -3.74 -4.10
CA LEU A 60 -10.52 -2.94 -3.08
C LEU A 60 -10.09 -3.34 -1.67
N GLU A 61 -9.77 -4.61 -1.44
CA GLU A 61 -9.22 -5.10 -0.18
C GLU A 61 -7.92 -4.37 0.16
N ARG A 62 -6.97 -4.34 -0.78
CA ARG A 62 -5.69 -3.66 -0.56
C ARG A 62 -5.88 -2.16 -0.34
N MET A 63 -6.73 -1.52 -1.15
CA MET A 63 -7.05 -0.10 -1.00
C MET A 63 -7.61 0.19 0.39
N MET A 64 -8.56 -0.64 0.88
CA MET A 64 -9.13 -0.44 2.20
C MET A 64 -8.14 -0.72 3.32
N VAL A 65 -7.22 -1.69 3.17
CA VAL A 65 -6.13 -1.86 4.14
C VAL A 65 -5.20 -0.63 4.19
N ARG A 66 -4.93 0.05 3.07
CA ARG A 66 -4.23 1.35 3.10
C ARG A 66 -4.99 2.41 3.89
N VAL A 67 -6.31 2.45 3.74
CA VAL A 67 -7.18 3.38 4.49
C VAL A 67 -7.18 3.05 5.99
N LEU A 68 -7.30 1.78 6.37
CA LEU A 68 -7.23 1.35 7.77
C LEU A 68 -5.84 1.65 8.36
N ALA A 69 -4.77 1.38 7.62
CA ALA A 69 -3.41 1.72 8.02
C ALA A 69 -3.26 3.24 8.20
N TYR A 70 -3.86 4.07 7.34
CA TYR A 70 -3.87 5.52 7.55
C TYR A 70 -4.51 5.87 8.89
N CYS A 71 -5.69 5.31 9.20
CA CYS A 71 -6.43 5.62 10.42
C CYS A 71 -5.67 5.19 11.68
N LEU A 72 -5.13 3.97 11.69
CA LEU A 72 -4.34 3.42 12.81
C LEU A 72 -3.02 4.15 13.05
N ASN A 73 -2.58 4.96 12.09
CA ASN A 73 -1.34 5.73 12.18
C ASN A 73 -1.58 7.24 12.07
N ALA A 74 -2.83 7.70 12.18
CA ALA A 74 -3.18 9.10 11.99
C ALA A 74 -2.28 10.00 12.84
N CYS A 75 -1.48 10.81 12.14
CA CYS A 75 -0.53 11.76 12.70
C CYS A 75 -0.25 12.89 11.69
N GLU A 76 0.39 13.95 12.17
CA GLU A 76 0.82 15.05 11.30
C GLU A 76 1.84 14.56 10.26
N GLY A 77 1.70 15.04 9.03
CA GLY A 77 2.61 14.69 7.92
C GLY A 77 2.36 13.32 7.28
N LEU A 78 1.37 12.55 7.72
CA LEU A 78 1.00 11.26 7.11
C LEU A 78 0.28 11.46 5.76
N GLU A 79 0.72 10.73 4.74
CA GLU A 79 0.18 10.82 3.38
C GLU A 79 -0.01 9.43 2.75
N LEU A 80 -1.04 9.31 1.91
CA LEU A 80 -1.22 8.17 1.01
C LEU A 80 -0.36 8.35 -0.24
N CYS A 81 0.52 7.39 -0.51
CA CYS A 81 1.42 7.41 -1.66
C CYS A 81 0.79 6.72 -2.89
N LYS A 82 1.55 6.63 -3.98
CA LYS A 82 1.10 6.00 -5.24
C LYS A 82 1.05 4.47 -5.15
N GLY A 83 1.56 3.87 -4.07
CA GLY A 83 1.47 2.44 -3.76
C GLY A 83 1.96 1.57 -4.92
N LEU A 84 1.12 0.64 -5.40
CA LEU A 84 1.45 -0.28 -6.50
C LEU A 84 1.85 0.37 -7.82
N SER A 85 1.67 1.69 -7.98
CA SER A 85 2.11 2.40 -9.18
C SER A 85 3.62 2.64 -9.21
N ASP A 86 4.31 2.55 -8.06
CA ASP A 86 5.75 2.71 -7.94
C ASP A 86 6.30 1.75 -6.88
N THR A 87 7.10 0.77 -7.33
CA THR A 87 7.68 -0.24 -6.43
C THR A 87 8.76 0.31 -5.52
N GLU A 88 9.20 1.56 -5.71
CA GLU A 88 10.21 2.19 -4.87
C GLU A 88 9.59 3.14 -3.82
N GLU A 89 8.31 3.51 -3.97
CA GLU A 89 7.58 4.29 -2.98
C GLU A 89 6.93 3.39 -1.91
N ALA A 90 6.63 3.97 -0.75
CA ALA A 90 5.80 3.35 0.29
C ALA A 90 4.33 3.30 -0.13
N ASP A 91 3.48 2.60 0.62
CA ASP A 91 2.04 2.76 0.49
C ASP A 91 1.54 4.01 1.23
N LEU A 92 2.13 4.26 2.40
CA LEU A 92 1.99 5.49 3.16
C LEU A 92 3.33 5.87 3.76
N TRP A 93 3.53 7.16 3.96
CA TRP A 93 4.65 7.65 4.75
C TRP A 93 4.22 8.83 5.61
N ALA A 94 5.01 9.14 6.63
CA ALA A 94 4.92 10.43 7.29
C ALA A 94 6.28 11.12 7.28
N HIS A 95 6.26 12.43 7.05
CA HIS A 95 7.44 13.27 7.17
C HIS A 95 7.33 14.15 8.42
N SER A 96 8.46 14.37 9.08
CA SER A 96 8.58 15.32 10.18
C SER A 96 8.47 16.76 9.67
N LEU A 97 8.32 17.72 10.58
CA LEU A 97 8.27 19.15 10.25
C LEU A 97 9.51 19.68 9.51
N ASP A 98 10.66 19.00 9.65
CA ASP A 98 11.90 19.31 8.94
C ASP A 98 12.00 18.66 7.54
N GLY A 99 10.95 17.93 7.13
CA GLY A 99 10.89 17.21 5.86
C GLY A 99 11.61 15.85 5.86
N SER A 100 12.16 15.40 6.99
CA SER A 100 12.77 14.07 7.09
C SER A 100 11.71 12.97 7.14
N LEU A 101 11.98 11.84 6.50
CA LEU A 101 11.09 10.67 6.53
C LEU A 101 11.06 10.09 7.95
N ALA A 102 9.88 10.11 8.57
CA ALA A 102 9.66 9.66 9.95
C ALA A 102 9.02 8.28 10.03
N LEU A 103 8.11 7.97 9.13
CA LEU A 103 7.35 6.72 9.12
C LEU A 103 7.24 6.19 7.69
N TRP A 104 7.48 4.89 7.54
CA TRP A 104 7.24 4.13 6.32
C TRP A 104 6.21 3.04 6.59
N ILE A 105 5.19 2.94 5.74
CA ILE A 105 4.18 1.89 5.83
C ILE A 105 4.05 1.19 4.48
N ASP A 106 4.18 -0.14 4.53
CA ASP A 106 3.80 -1.02 3.41
C ASP A 106 2.59 -1.89 3.78
N VAL A 107 1.73 -2.11 2.79
CA VAL A 107 0.54 -2.94 2.88
C VAL A 107 0.68 -4.15 1.95
N GLY A 108 0.48 -5.34 2.52
CA GLY A 108 0.62 -6.65 1.87
C GLY A 108 1.77 -7.47 2.42
N GLU A 109 2.32 -8.35 1.57
CA GLU A 109 3.34 -9.34 1.94
C GLU A 109 4.64 -9.08 1.17
N PRO A 110 5.44 -8.06 1.56
CA PRO A 110 6.65 -7.68 0.85
C PRO A 110 7.76 -8.76 0.95
N THR A 111 8.71 -8.73 0.03
CA THR A 111 9.87 -9.63 0.07
C THR A 111 10.83 -9.24 1.20
N ILE A 112 11.62 -10.20 1.68
CA ILE A 112 12.64 -9.94 2.71
C ILE A 112 13.64 -8.88 2.25
N GLU A 113 14.01 -8.83 0.98
CA GLU A 113 14.91 -7.80 0.46
C GLU A 113 14.31 -6.40 0.59
N ARG A 114 13.02 -6.22 0.26
CA ARG A 114 12.33 -4.94 0.43
C ARG A 114 12.30 -4.56 1.91
N ILE A 115 11.92 -5.49 2.78
CA ILE A 115 11.83 -5.23 4.23
C ILE A 115 13.17 -4.77 4.79
N LYS A 116 14.27 -5.47 4.47
CA LYS A 116 15.63 -5.10 4.88
C LYS A 116 16.08 -3.74 4.33
N LYS A 117 15.60 -3.36 3.14
CA LYS A 117 15.88 -2.06 2.53
C LYS A 117 15.13 -0.96 3.28
N VAL A 118 13.81 -1.08 3.43
CA VAL A 118 12.98 -0.02 4.04
C VAL A 118 13.27 0.14 5.54
N SER A 119 13.66 -0.92 6.24
CA SER A 119 14.10 -0.86 7.65
C SER A 119 15.35 0.01 7.87
N ARG A 120 16.04 0.42 6.81
CA ARG A 120 17.20 1.32 6.85
C ARG A 120 16.86 2.72 6.32
N LEU A 121 15.71 2.90 5.68
CA LEU A 121 15.29 4.15 5.06
C LEU A 121 14.53 5.05 6.04
N ALA A 122 13.71 4.48 6.91
CA ALA A 122 12.90 5.20 7.89
C ALA A 122 13.20 4.74 9.32
N PRO A 123 13.09 5.63 10.31
CA PRO A 123 13.26 5.28 11.72
C PRO A 123 12.07 4.47 12.27
N ASP A 124 10.87 4.67 11.72
CA ASP A 124 9.70 3.82 11.99
C ASP A 124 9.23 3.13 10.70
N VAL A 125 9.17 1.79 10.73
CA VAL A 125 8.64 0.98 9.64
C VAL A 125 7.54 0.07 10.18
N ARG A 126 6.38 0.13 9.54
CA ARG A 126 5.20 -0.68 9.89
C ARG A 126 4.72 -1.45 8.66
N LEU A 127 4.46 -2.75 8.84
CA LEU A 127 3.94 -3.61 7.78
C LEU A 127 2.54 -4.09 8.16
N TYR A 128 1.58 -3.94 7.24
CA TYR A 128 0.22 -4.46 7.40
C TYR A 128 -0.03 -5.56 6.38
N SER A 129 0.16 -6.80 6.80
CA SER A 129 -0.15 -7.97 6.00
C SER A 129 -1.64 -8.31 6.08
N PHE A 130 -2.18 -8.96 5.05
CA PHE A 130 -3.57 -9.40 5.01
C PHE A 130 -3.71 -10.58 4.05
N ASN A 131 -4.92 -11.01 3.72
CA ASN A 131 -5.17 -12.10 2.77
C ASN A 131 -4.83 -13.53 3.25
N SER A 132 -5.27 -14.51 2.46
CA SER A 132 -5.14 -15.93 2.79
C SER A 132 -3.71 -16.45 2.81
N LYS A 133 -2.74 -15.73 2.23
CA LYS A 133 -1.32 -16.11 2.16
C LYS A 133 -0.49 -15.46 3.26
N SER A 134 -0.99 -14.41 3.95
CA SER A 134 -0.26 -13.75 5.03
C SER A 134 0.24 -14.72 6.13
N PRO A 135 -0.53 -15.73 6.58
CA PRO A 135 -0.03 -16.71 7.55
C PRO A 135 1.22 -17.46 7.09
N THR A 136 1.21 -17.97 5.85
CA THR A 136 2.36 -18.66 5.26
C THR A 136 3.53 -17.71 5.01
N TRP A 137 3.26 -16.49 4.54
CA TRP A 137 4.30 -15.46 4.41
C TRP A 137 4.99 -15.20 5.75
N TRP A 138 4.22 -15.03 6.83
CA TRP A 138 4.77 -14.77 8.17
C TRP A 138 5.60 -15.94 8.68
N GLU A 139 5.13 -17.18 8.53
CA GLU A 139 5.87 -18.38 8.93
C GLU A 139 7.26 -18.45 8.28
N LEU A 140 7.35 -18.14 6.98
CA LEU A 140 8.60 -18.18 6.23
C LEU A 140 9.51 -16.97 6.46
N SER A 141 8.93 -15.79 6.72
CA SER A 141 9.66 -14.52 6.78
C SER A 141 10.02 -14.07 8.20
N SER A 142 9.24 -14.48 9.21
CA SER A 142 9.40 -14.05 10.61
C SER A 142 10.80 -14.28 11.19
N PRO A 143 11.56 -15.36 10.89
CA PRO A 143 12.91 -15.52 11.45
C PRO A 143 13.89 -14.43 10.99
N GLU A 144 13.72 -13.90 9.79
CA GLU A 144 14.53 -12.80 9.27
C GLU A 144 14.00 -11.44 9.73
N ILE A 145 12.67 -11.28 9.81
CA ILE A 145 12.02 -10.04 10.26
C ILE A 145 12.26 -9.77 11.74
N ALA A 146 12.34 -10.82 12.57
CA ALA A 146 12.63 -10.72 14.02
C ALA A 146 13.97 -10.04 14.34
N LYS A 147 14.87 -9.93 13.37
CA LYS A 147 16.19 -9.28 13.51
C LYS A 147 16.14 -7.78 13.19
N LEU A 148 15.01 -7.25 12.75
CA LEU A 148 14.85 -5.89 12.25
C LEU A 148 13.94 -5.06 13.17
N PRO A 149 14.21 -3.74 13.35
CA PRO A 149 13.44 -2.88 14.25
C PRO A 149 12.11 -2.38 13.63
N ILE A 150 11.33 -3.31 13.08
CA ILE A 150 10.08 -3.04 12.36
C ILE A 150 8.88 -3.64 13.09
N SER A 151 7.74 -2.98 13.01
CA SER A 151 6.48 -3.50 13.55
C SER A 151 5.68 -4.18 12.44
N VAL A 152 5.12 -5.35 12.74
CA VAL A 152 4.33 -6.13 11.77
C VAL A 152 2.97 -6.43 12.37
N PHE A 153 1.95 -6.16 11.58
CA PHE A 153 0.56 -6.38 11.91
C PHE A 153 -0.11 -7.24 10.83
N ARG A 154 -1.18 -7.92 11.21
CA ARG A 154 -1.99 -8.74 10.31
C ARG A 154 -3.46 -8.45 10.52
N PHE A 155 -4.14 -8.06 9.45
CA PHE A 155 -5.59 -8.05 9.43
C PHE A 155 -6.13 -9.44 9.12
N ASP A 156 -7.21 -9.82 9.80
CA ASP A 156 -7.95 -11.02 9.44
C ASP A 156 -8.55 -10.89 8.02
N TRP A 157 -8.47 -11.96 7.23
CA TRP A 157 -8.84 -11.87 5.83
C TRP A 157 -10.36 -11.72 5.64
N VAL A 158 -11.16 -12.34 6.51
CA VAL A 158 -12.63 -12.35 6.38
C VAL A 158 -13.19 -10.94 6.55
N GLY A 159 -12.73 -10.22 7.57
CA GLY A 159 -13.07 -8.83 7.83
C GLY A 159 -12.65 -7.92 6.68
N VAL A 160 -11.44 -8.08 6.13
CA VAL A 160 -10.97 -7.28 4.98
C VAL A 160 -11.87 -7.51 3.76
N GLN A 161 -12.28 -8.74 3.49
CA GLN A 161 -13.21 -9.05 2.40
C GLN A 161 -14.61 -8.49 2.66
N ALA A 162 -15.08 -8.46 3.91
CA ALA A 162 -16.37 -7.88 4.26
C ALA A 162 -16.36 -6.36 4.01
N LEU A 163 -15.31 -5.67 4.48
CA LEU A 163 -15.13 -4.24 4.27
C LEU A 163 -15.03 -3.87 2.78
N ALA A 164 -14.28 -4.66 1.99
CA ALA A 164 -14.14 -4.37 0.56
C ALA A 164 -15.47 -4.43 -0.21
N LYS A 165 -16.47 -5.18 0.28
CA LYS A 165 -17.80 -5.27 -0.35
C LYS A 165 -18.68 -4.05 -0.09
N THR A 166 -18.37 -3.24 0.92
CA THR A 166 -19.16 -2.05 1.27
C THR A 166 -18.62 -0.76 0.62
N VAL A 167 -17.56 -0.86 -0.18
CA VAL A 167 -16.88 0.29 -0.78
C VAL A 167 -17.72 0.93 -1.89
N GLU A 168 -17.93 2.24 -1.78
CA GLU A 168 -18.53 3.07 -2.82
C GLU A 168 -17.55 4.14 -3.32
N ARG A 169 -17.77 4.68 -4.53
CA ARG A 169 -16.89 5.71 -5.15
C ARG A 169 -16.77 6.96 -4.28
N THR A 170 -17.84 7.30 -3.56
CA THR A 170 -17.88 8.38 -2.59
C THR A 170 -18.69 7.88 -1.41
N MET A 171 -18.08 7.80 -0.23
CA MET A 171 -18.73 7.25 0.96
C MET A 171 -18.40 8.05 2.21
N GLU A 172 -19.34 8.02 3.15
CA GLU A 172 -19.16 8.51 4.51
C GLU A 172 -19.35 7.32 5.46
N PHE A 173 -18.43 7.10 6.39
CA PHE A 173 -18.47 5.94 7.28
C PHE A 173 -17.76 6.23 8.61
N SER A 174 -17.84 5.33 9.58
CA SER A 174 -17.10 5.47 10.84
C SER A 174 -16.26 4.24 11.13
N ILE A 175 -15.13 4.44 11.80
CA ILE A 175 -14.28 3.39 12.34
C ILE A 175 -14.15 3.62 13.84
N THR A 176 -14.51 2.61 14.62
CA THR A 176 -14.21 2.55 16.05
C THR A 176 -13.16 1.48 16.31
N VAL A 177 -12.03 1.86 16.87
CA VAL A 177 -10.95 0.94 17.27
C VAL A 177 -11.05 0.71 18.78
N SER A 178 -11.09 -0.56 19.17
CA SER A 178 -11.13 -0.98 20.59
C SER A 178 -10.51 -2.36 20.71
N GLU A 179 -9.55 -2.52 21.62
CA GLU A 179 -8.91 -3.80 21.93
C GLU A 179 -8.40 -4.53 20.67
N SER A 180 -7.77 -3.80 19.74
CA SER A 180 -7.30 -4.32 18.44
C SER A 180 -8.39 -4.85 17.49
N SER A 181 -9.67 -4.67 17.81
CA SER A 181 -10.79 -4.81 16.88
C SER A 181 -11.13 -3.46 16.25
N LEU A 182 -11.51 -3.49 14.97
CA LEU A 182 -11.96 -2.36 14.19
C LEU A 182 -13.41 -2.59 13.77
N PHE A 183 -14.32 -1.86 14.39
CA PHE A 183 -15.73 -1.83 14.00
C PHE A 183 -15.93 -0.75 12.94
N VAL A 184 -16.38 -1.15 11.76
CA VAL A 184 -16.61 -0.24 10.64
C VAL A 184 -18.11 -0.20 10.33
N SER A 185 -18.69 1.00 10.42
CA SER A 185 -20.10 1.22 10.06
C SER A 185 -20.19 2.02 8.78
N THR A 186 -20.81 1.44 7.75
CA THR A 186 -20.95 2.04 6.42
C THR A 186 -22.42 2.07 5.99
N PRO A 187 -22.81 2.89 4.99
CA PRO A 187 -24.18 2.90 4.47
C PRO A 187 -24.64 1.54 3.90
N ALA A 188 -23.71 0.73 3.40
CA ALA A 188 -23.98 -0.58 2.82
C ALA A 188 -24.00 -1.72 3.86
N GLY A 189 -23.66 -1.43 5.12
CA GLY A 189 -23.66 -2.39 6.22
C GLY A 189 -22.43 -2.26 7.14
N ASP A 190 -22.50 -2.93 8.27
CA ASP A 190 -21.44 -2.95 9.27
C ASP A 190 -20.55 -4.18 9.10
N CYS A 191 -19.27 -4.04 9.43
CA CYS A 191 -18.34 -5.14 9.52
C CYS A 191 -17.33 -4.93 10.65
N GLU A 192 -16.77 -6.02 11.14
CA GLU A 192 -15.70 -6.02 12.13
C GLU A 192 -14.46 -6.67 11.52
N LEU A 193 -13.29 -6.14 11.86
CA LEU A 193 -11.99 -6.69 11.52
C LEU A 193 -11.12 -6.76 12.76
N HIS A 194 -10.26 -7.76 12.85
CA HIS A 194 -9.28 -7.91 13.91
C HIS A 194 -7.87 -7.62 13.38
N LEU A 195 -7.10 -6.87 14.18
CA LEU A 195 -5.71 -6.58 13.93
C LEU A 195 -4.82 -7.32 14.93
N GLU A 196 -4.05 -8.28 14.45
CA GLU A 196 -3.06 -8.98 15.26
C GLU A 196 -1.69 -8.32 15.13
N GLN A 197 -1.05 -8.00 16.26
CA GLN A 197 0.36 -7.58 16.27
C GLN A 197 1.27 -8.80 16.27
N LEU A 198 1.93 -9.05 15.15
CA LEU A 198 2.85 -10.17 14.95
C LEU A 198 4.25 -9.87 15.48
N GLN A 199 4.68 -8.62 15.39
CA GLN A 199 5.96 -8.14 15.93
C GLN A 199 5.87 -6.68 16.35
N ASP A 200 6.44 -6.36 17.50
CA ASP A 200 6.68 -4.99 17.93
C ASP A 200 8.15 -4.61 17.70
N GLY A 201 8.39 -3.75 16.70
CA GLY A 201 9.72 -3.26 16.36
C GLY A 201 10.23 -2.16 17.27
N SER A 202 9.36 -1.53 18.06
CA SER A 202 9.74 -0.43 18.95
C SER A 202 10.72 -0.90 20.04
N ALA A 203 10.58 -2.15 20.48
CA ALA A 203 11.44 -2.76 21.49
C ALA A 203 12.91 -2.89 21.05
N LEU A 204 13.16 -3.00 19.74
CA LEU A 204 14.49 -3.19 19.13
C LEU A 204 15.18 -1.88 18.74
N ARG A 205 14.55 -0.71 18.91
CA ARG A 205 15.11 0.61 18.55
C ARG A 205 16.04 1.21 19.62
N ARG A 206 16.52 0.41 20.57
CA ARG A 206 17.41 0.86 21.66
C ARG A 206 18.87 0.93 21.22
#